data_AF-A0A5C6VLH5-F1
#
_entry.id   AF-A0A5C6VLH5-F1
#
_cell.length_a   1.000
_cell.length_b   1.000
_cell.length_c   1.000
_cell.angle_alpha   90.00
_cell.angle_beta   90.00
_cell.angle_gamma   90.00
#
_symmetry.space_group_name_H-M   'P 1'
#
loop_
_entity.id
_entity.type
_entity.pdbx_description
1 polymer ?
#
loop_
_entity_poly.entity_id
_entity_poly.type
_entity_poly.pdbx_seq_one_letter_code
_entity_poly.pdbx_strand_id
1 'polypeptide(L)' 'MIYFMFKEKERLELESILMNELEYTNEMIEKECQKEVGNRIKERALKERTKILMEILYKIAK' A
#
# COMPACT_ATOMS: atom_id res chain seq x y z
N MET A 1 12.67 -3.54 -28.79
CA MET A 1 11.35 -3.10 -28.32
C MET A 1 10.73 -4.02 -27.25
N ILE A 2 10.91 -5.35 -27.30
CA ILE A 2 10.35 -6.30 -26.32
C ILE A 2 10.82 -6.04 -24.86
N TYR A 3 12.05 -5.54 -24.65
CA TYR A 3 12.61 -5.26 -23.32
C TYR A 3 11.89 -4.16 -22.53
N PHE A 4 11.18 -3.24 -23.22
CA PHE A 4 10.39 -2.19 -22.56
C PHE A 4 9.02 -2.71 -22.12
N MET A 5 8.40 -3.57 -22.91
CA MET A 5 7.10 -4.19 -22.58
C MET A 5 7.17 -5.14 -21.37
N PHE A 6 8.28 -5.87 -21.20
CA PHE A 6 8.48 -6.72 -20.01
C PHE A 6 8.54 -5.89 -18.73
N LYS A 7 9.28 -4.77 -18.74
CA LYS A 7 9.38 -3.85 -17.61
C LYS A 7 8.06 -3.16 -17.30
N GLU A 8 7.25 -2.86 -18.31
CA GLU A 8 5.94 -2.24 -18.13
C GLU A 8 4.93 -3.22 -17.53
N LYS A 9 4.93 -4.48 -17.97
CA LYS A 9 4.10 -5.52 -17.36
C LYS A 9 4.46 -5.77 -15.89
N GLU A 10 5.75 -5.91 -15.58
CA GLU A 10 6.25 -6.06 -14.21
C GLU A 10 5.89 -4.84 -13.34
N ARG A 11 5.96 -3.64 -13.91
CA ARG A 11 5.55 -2.40 -13.24
C ARG A 11 4.06 -2.41 -12.90
N LEU A 12 3.20 -2.79 -13.86
CA LEU A 12 1.75 -2.88 -13.64
C LEU A 12 1.36 -3.96 -12.63
N GLU A 13 2.03 -5.11 -12.65
CA GLU A 13 1.86 -6.16 -11.65
C GLU A 13 2.26 -5.66 -10.25
N LEU A 14 3.37 -4.92 -10.15
CA LEU A 14 3.82 -4.33 -8.90
C LEU A 14 2.87 -3.24 -8.39
N GLU A 15 2.36 -2.37 -9.28
CA GLU A 15 1.31 -1.39 -8.95
C GLU A 15 0.04 -2.09 -8.43
N SER A 16 -0.40 -3.17 -9.08
CA SER A 16 -1.56 -3.94 -8.62
C SER A 16 -1.38 -4.55 -7.24
N ILE A 17 -0.20 -5.15 -6.96
CA ILE A 17 0.13 -5.69 -5.64
C ILE A 17 0.10 -4.58 -4.58
N LEU A 18 0.69 -3.43 -4.87
CA LEU A 18 0.74 -2.30 -3.94
C LEU A 18 -0.65 -1.70 -3.66
N MET A 19 -1.52 -1.65 -4.66
CA MET A 19 -2.90 -1.19 -4.48
C MET A 19 -3.71 -2.15 -3.60
N ASN A 20 -3.57 -3.47 -3.79
CA ASN A 20 -4.20 -4.47 -2.92
C ASN A 20 -3.69 -4.36 -1.47
N GLU A 21 -2.39 -4.15 -1.28
CA GLU A 21 -1.78 -3.96 0.04
C GLU A 21 -2.26 -2.66 0.72
N LEU A 22 -2.49 -1.59 -0.04
CA LEU A 22 -3.08 -0.36 0.46
C LEU A 22 -4.53 -0.57 0.91
N GLU A 23 -5.34 -1.26 0.10
CA GLU A 23 -6.73 -1.58 0.43
C GLU A 23 -6.82 -2.38 1.72
N TYR A 24 -6.01 -3.44 1.84
CA TYR A 24 -5.90 -4.23 3.07
C TYR A 24 -5.47 -3.38 4.29
N THR A 25 -4.52 -2.47 4.11
CA THR A 25 -4.07 -1.59 5.19
C THR A 25 -5.19 -0.62 5.61
N ASN A 26 -5.97 -0.11 4.67
CA ASN A 26 -7.12 0.76 4.96
C ASN A 26 -8.23 0.00 5.68
N GLU A 27 -8.57 -1.23 5.27
CA GLU A 27 -9.52 -2.07 6.01
C GLU A 27 -9.07 -2.30 7.45
N MET A 28 -7.76 -2.51 7.67
CA MET A 28 -7.21 -2.70 9.01
C MET A 28 -7.31 -1.44 9.84
N ILE A 29 -7.15 -0.26 9.24
CA ILE A 29 -7.36 1.03 9.92
C ILE A 29 -8.82 1.17 10.32
N GLU A 30 -9.76 0.88 9.42
CA GLU A 30 -11.20 0.95 9.72
C GLU A 30 -11.59 -0.01 10.85
N LYS A 31 -11.12 -1.25 10.80
CA LYS A 31 -11.34 -2.26 11.86
C LYS A 31 -10.76 -1.82 13.20
N GLU A 32 -9.65 -1.10 13.21
CA GLU A 32 -9.05 -0.62 14.46
C GLU A 32 -9.73 0.65 14.98
N CYS A 33 -10.23 1.53 14.11
CA CYS A 33 -11.07 2.68 14.48
C CYS A 33 -12.40 2.27 15.12
N GLN A 34 -12.94 1.09 14.76
CA GLN A 34 -14.18 0.56 15.33
C GLN A 34 -14.02 -0.04 16.73
N LYS A 35 -12.79 -0.18 17.23
CA LYS A 35 -12.55 -0.73 18.58
C LYS A 35 -12.64 0.37 19.63
N GLU A 36 -13.47 0.13 20.66
CA GLU A 36 -13.68 1.07 21.78
C GLU A 36 -12.39 1.38 22.56
N VAL A 37 -11.42 0.46 22.55
CA VAL A 37 -10.07 0.68 23.11
C VAL A 37 -9.07 0.73 21.96
N GLY A 38 -8.87 1.93 21.41
CA GLY A 38 -7.93 2.17 20.31
C GLY A 38 -6.49 1.81 20.70
N ASN A 39 -5.88 0.89 19.94
CA ASN A 39 -4.48 0.55 20.11
C ASN A 39 -3.61 1.57 19.36
N ARG A 40 -3.17 2.61 20.07
CA ARG A 40 -2.35 3.72 19.51
C ARG A 40 -1.08 3.25 18.80
N ILE A 41 -0.46 2.15 19.25
CA ILE A 41 0.74 1.60 18.61
C ILE A 41 0.38 1.02 17.25
N LYS A 42 -0.73 0.27 17.18
CA LYS A 42 -1.21 -0.34 15.94
C LYS A 42 -1.71 0.70 14.94
N GLU A 43 -2.43 1.73 15.39
CA GLU A 43 -2.82 2.87 14.56
C GLU A 43 -1.60 3.58 13.94
N ARG A 44 -0.57 3.82 14.74
CA ARG A 44 0.67 4.43 14.26
C ARG A 44 1.37 3.54 13.22
N ALA A 45 1.50 2.25 13.50
CA ALA A 45 2.11 1.30 12.58
C ALA A 45 1.35 1.20 11.24
N LEU A 46 0.02 1.22 11.27
CA LEU A 46 -0.80 1.21 10.06
C LEU A 46 -0.63 2.49 9.24
N LYS A 47 -0.60 3.67 9.89
CA LYS A 47 -0.33 4.94 9.21
C LYS A 47 1.07 5.00 8.59
N GLU A 48 2.08 4.49 9.29
CA GLU A 48 3.45 4.40 8.77
C GLU A 48 3.51 3.45 7.56
N ARG A 49 2.82 2.30 7.62
CA ARG A 49 2.69 1.36 6.48
C ARG A 49 2.04 2.02 5.26
N THR A 50 0.91 2.73 5.44
CA THR A 50 0.24 3.45 4.34
C THR A 50 1.17 4.46 3.68
N LYS A 51 1.93 5.21 4.48
CA LYS A 51 2.90 6.20 3.97
C LYS A 51 3.99 5.54 3.12
N ILE A 52 4.57 4.43 3.60
CA ILE A 52 5.59 3.68 2.85
C ILE A 52 5.04 3.17 1.52
N LEU A 53 3.83 2.58 1.53
CA LEU A 53 3.18 2.07 0.32
C LEU A 53 2.93 3.18 -0.71
N MET A 54 2.48 4.36 -0.28
CA MET A 54 2.31 5.52 -1.16
C MET A 54 3.64 6.03 -1.73
N GLU A 55 4.70 6.09 -0.92
CA GLU A 55 6.03 6.49 -1.39
C GLU A 55 6.59 5.52 -2.43
N ILE A 56 6.35 4.22 -2.26
CA ILE A 56 6.76 3.18 -3.22
C ILE A 56 5.96 3.33 -4.53
N LEU A 57 4.64 3.49 -4.45
CA LEU A 57 3.80 3.74 -5.63
C LEU A 57 4.25 4.99 -6.40
N TYR A 58 4.54 6.08 -5.71
CA TYR A 58 5.02 7.31 -6.36
C TYR A 58 6.36 7.11 -7.08
N LYS A 59 7.25 6.28 -6.54
CA LYS A 59 8.54 5.95 -7.16
C LYS A 59 8.42 5.04 -8.38
N ILE A 60 7.39 4.20 -8.43
CA ILE A 60 7.17 3.23 -9.53
C ILE A 60 6.37 3.87 -10.67
N ALA A 61 5.45 4.78 -10.33
CA ALA A 61 4.66 5.51 -11.31
C ALA A 61 5.46 6.57 -12.10
N LYS A 62 6.63 6.98 -11.59
CA LYS A 62 7.52 7.99 -12.15
C LYS A 62 8.62 7.38 -13.03
#